data_AF-T0S4M2-F1
#
_entry.id   AF-T0S4M2-F1
#
_cell.length_a   1.000
_cell.length_b   1.000
_cell.length_c   1.000
_cell.angle_alpha   90.00
_cell.angle_beta   90.00
_cell.angle_gamma   90.00
#
_symmetry.space_group_name_H-M   'P 1'
#
loop_
_entity.id
_entity.type
_entity.pdbx_description
1 polymer ?
#
loop_
_entity_poly.entity_id
_entity_poly.type
_entity_poly.pdbx_seq_one_letter_code
_entity_poly.pdbx_strand_id
1 'polypeptide(L)'
;MLRTLTFISFSLLPPAVCASGLAAIFSKARFLELFPQALPVYQYENLVLMAATYPKFANTGNDAVDKREVAAFLGQVALETGYLQYAEEIAKNDYCQASTAYPCYPGKQYYGRGAIQLSWNYNYKDFGAAVGLDLLAQPELVASDKNLVWRSALWYWNTDKWNGNIHNVVGQPGGFAYTTYIINGGLECGLNPPNKDSEKARIANYIKFCSVLGVSPGDNLSCQTSAYPPKTPWPTPGPTPTPTQGPSTVPTLAPTTPSPTSTAAPTPAPTSTTAPAPTTPAPPATTRPPSTTCTTPTGVCTNCIYNDGAIAACFAGWTQSICASAGANYHWCGLA
;
A
#
# COMPACT_ATOMS: atom_id res chain seq x y z
N MET A 1 20.77 -63.02 -4.29
CA MET A 1 20.77 -61.65 -4.85
C MET A 1 19.41 -61.03 -4.54
N LEU A 2 19.32 -60.19 -3.51
CA LEU A 2 18.08 -59.55 -3.07
C LEU A 2 18.14 -58.09 -3.55
N ARG A 3 17.28 -57.71 -4.51
CA ARG A 3 17.21 -56.34 -5.05
C ARG A 3 16.28 -55.48 -4.19
N THR A 4 16.86 -54.51 -3.51
CA THR A 4 16.15 -53.44 -2.79
C THR A 4 15.47 -52.52 -3.79
N LEU A 5 14.13 -52.42 -3.76
CA LEU A 5 13.39 -51.38 -4.48
C LEU A 5 13.45 -50.07 -3.67
N THR A 6 14.10 -49.06 -4.23
CA THR A 6 14.07 -47.69 -3.71
C THR A 6 12.82 -47.00 -4.24
N PHE A 7 11.88 -46.68 -3.35
CA PHE A 7 10.75 -45.81 -3.69
C PHE A 7 11.25 -44.36 -3.78
N ILE A 8 11.33 -43.84 -5.01
CA ILE A 8 11.53 -42.41 -5.25
C ILE A 8 10.17 -41.73 -5.04
N SER A 9 10.00 -41.12 -3.87
CA SER A 9 8.85 -40.24 -3.62
C SER A 9 9.07 -38.94 -4.39
N PHE A 10 8.38 -38.80 -5.53
CA PHE A 10 8.27 -37.51 -6.21
C PHE A 10 7.29 -36.64 -5.40
N SER A 11 7.83 -35.83 -4.49
CA SER A 11 7.11 -34.69 -3.93
C SER A 11 6.82 -33.71 -5.07
N LEU A 12 5.61 -33.79 -5.63
CA LEU A 12 5.05 -32.75 -6.49
C LEU A 12 4.95 -31.47 -5.66
N LEU A 13 5.94 -30.58 -5.84
CA LEU A 13 5.84 -29.20 -5.38
C LEU A 13 4.57 -28.59 -5.98
N PRO A 14 3.68 -27.99 -5.18
CA PRO A 14 2.53 -27.28 -5.73
C PRO A 14 3.00 -26.21 -6.72
N PRO A 15 2.27 -25.95 -7.81
CA PRO A 15 2.64 -24.93 -8.78
C PRO A 15 2.83 -23.60 -8.05
N ALA A 16 4.01 -23.00 -8.23
CA ALA A 16 4.32 -21.70 -7.68
C ALA A 16 3.29 -20.70 -8.23
N VAL A 17 2.39 -20.23 -7.38
CA VAL A 17 1.57 -19.07 -7.69
C VAL A 17 2.54 -17.95 -8.03
N CYS A 18 2.53 -17.47 -9.28
CA CYS A 18 3.41 -16.39 -9.69
C CYS A 18 3.16 -15.19 -8.78
N ALA A 19 4.19 -14.79 -8.02
CA ALA A 19 4.12 -13.61 -7.19
C ALA A 19 3.85 -12.38 -8.07
N SER A 20 3.00 -11.46 -7.61
CA SER A 20 2.65 -10.20 -8.29
C SER A 20 2.79 -9.01 -7.34
N GLY A 21 2.89 -7.80 -7.88
CA GLY A 21 3.12 -6.58 -7.13
C GLY A 21 4.37 -6.66 -6.24
N LEU A 22 4.28 -6.16 -5.00
CA LEU A 22 5.39 -6.15 -4.04
C LEU A 22 6.06 -7.52 -3.88
N ALA A 23 5.29 -8.61 -3.80
CA ALA A 23 5.83 -9.95 -3.55
C ALA A 23 6.67 -10.50 -4.73
N ALA A 24 6.51 -9.93 -5.92
CA ALA A 24 7.35 -10.27 -7.08
C ALA A 24 8.76 -9.64 -6.98
N ILE A 25 8.87 -8.51 -6.28
CA ILE A 25 10.11 -7.71 -6.16
C ILE A 25 10.84 -8.00 -4.85
N PHE A 26 10.10 -8.17 -3.76
CA PHE A 26 10.66 -8.27 -2.41
C PHE A 26 10.07 -9.47 -1.68
N SER A 27 10.89 -10.51 -1.49
CA SER A 27 10.45 -11.79 -0.94
C SER A 27 10.50 -11.84 0.59
N LYS A 28 9.77 -12.80 1.19
CA LYS A 28 9.82 -13.07 2.64
C LYS A 28 11.23 -13.36 3.13
N ALA A 29 12.00 -14.15 2.38
CA ALA A 29 13.38 -14.47 2.73
C ALA A 29 14.23 -13.19 2.84
N ARG A 30 14.05 -12.28 1.88
CA ARG A 30 14.75 -10.99 1.87
C ARG A 30 14.28 -10.07 3.00
N PHE A 31 12.99 -10.09 3.34
CA PHE A 31 12.46 -9.38 4.50
C PHE A 31 13.12 -9.86 5.80
N LEU A 32 13.19 -11.17 6.03
CA LEU A 32 13.82 -11.75 7.22
C LEU A 32 15.33 -11.47 7.29
N GLU A 33 16.01 -11.44 6.14
CA GLU A 33 17.43 -11.08 6.04
C GLU A 33 17.68 -9.61 6.40
N LEU A 34 16.85 -8.69 5.89
CA LEU A 34 17.06 -7.25 6.05
C LEU A 34 16.51 -6.68 7.36
N PHE A 35 15.52 -7.35 7.95
CA PHE A 35 14.87 -6.94 9.21
C PHE A 35 14.85 -8.09 10.23
N PRO A 36 16.03 -8.63 10.62
CA PRO A 36 16.11 -9.81 11.48
C PRO A 36 15.60 -9.57 12.92
N GLN A 37 15.46 -8.29 13.31
CA GLN A 37 15.00 -7.86 14.62
C GLN A 37 13.63 -7.17 14.57
N ALA A 38 12.88 -7.35 13.48
CA ALA A 38 11.54 -6.79 13.37
C ALA A 38 10.65 -7.23 14.54
N LEU A 39 9.94 -6.29 15.14
CA LEU A 39 8.94 -6.61 16.17
C LEU A 39 7.85 -7.54 15.60
N PRO A 40 7.24 -8.41 16.44
CA PRO A 40 6.23 -9.38 15.98
C PRO A 40 5.00 -8.79 15.27
N VAL A 41 4.72 -7.49 15.46
CA VAL A 41 3.64 -6.78 14.77
C VAL A 41 3.94 -6.57 13.28
N TYR A 42 5.22 -6.49 12.88
CA TYR A 42 5.66 -6.29 11.51
C TYR A 42 5.81 -7.62 10.77
N GLN A 43 4.69 -8.21 10.35
CA GLN A 43 4.70 -9.46 9.59
C GLN A 43 4.75 -9.20 8.08
N TYR A 44 5.61 -9.93 7.37
CA TYR A 44 5.78 -9.81 5.91
C TYR A 44 4.47 -10.09 5.16
N GLU A 45 3.70 -11.08 5.62
CA GLU A 45 2.43 -11.43 4.99
C GLU A 45 1.43 -10.28 5.06
N ASN A 46 1.38 -9.57 6.19
CA ASN A 46 0.54 -8.38 6.34
C ASN A 46 1.03 -7.21 5.49
N LEU A 47 2.35 -7.07 5.29
CA LEU A 47 2.90 -6.08 4.34
C LEU A 47 2.43 -6.38 2.91
N VAL A 48 2.61 -7.61 2.43
CA VAL A 48 2.17 -8.03 1.08
C VAL A 48 0.67 -7.83 0.91
N LEU A 49 -0.10 -8.24 1.91
CA LEU A 49 -1.54 -8.10 1.94
C LEU A 49 -1.98 -6.63 1.81
N MET A 50 -1.44 -5.76 2.67
CA MET A 50 -1.81 -4.35 2.65
C MET A 50 -1.30 -3.67 1.38
N ALA A 51 -0.15 -4.08 0.83
CA ALA A 51 0.35 -3.56 -0.43
C ALA A 51 -0.59 -3.89 -1.60
N ALA A 52 -1.20 -5.08 -1.61
CA ALA A 52 -2.16 -5.48 -2.64
C ALA A 52 -3.43 -4.60 -2.69
N THR A 53 -3.70 -3.82 -1.64
CA THR A 53 -4.82 -2.87 -1.60
C THR A 53 -4.53 -1.59 -2.35
N TYR A 54 -3.27 -1.39 -2.77
CA TYR A 54 -2.81 -0.29 -3.61
C TYR A 54 -2.25 -0.88 -4.91
N PRO A 55 -3.11 -1.28 -5.87
CA PRO A 55 -2.72 -2.16 -6.98
C PRO A 55 -1.70 -1.55 -7.97
N LYS A 56 -1.43 -0.25 -7.87
CA LYS A 56 -0.37 0.43 -8.63
C LYS A 56 0.98 0.46 -7.93
N PHE A 57 1.01 0.31 -6.60
CA PHE A 57 2.23 0.28 -5.82
C PHE A 57 3.10 -0.91 -6.24
N ALA A 58 4.34 -0.64 -6.64
CA ALA A 58 5.27 -1.64 -7.16
C ALA A 58 4.72 -2.43 -8.36
N ASN A 59 3.88 -1.79 -9.17
CA ASN A 59 3.19 -2.44 -10.30
C ASN A 59 2.79 -1.42 -11.39
N THR A 60 3.69 -0.51 -11.73
CA THR A 60 3.48 0.53 -12.76
C THR A 60 3.67 -0.01 -14.19
N GLY A 61 4.19 -1.23 -14.34
CA GLY A 61 4.58 -1.81 -15.63
C GLY A 61 6.01 -1.45 -16.04
N ASN A 62 6.77 -0.78 -15.17
CA ASN A 62 8.18 -0.48 -15.36
C ASN A 62 9.00 -1.05 -14.18
N ASP A 63 9.69 -2.17 -14.44
CA ASP A 63 10.47 -2.91 -13.43
C ASP A 63 11.47 -2.05 -12.65
N ALA A 64 12.14 -1.10 -13.32
CA ALA A 64 13.11 -0.24 -12.65
C ALA A 64 12.43 0.81 -11.75
N VAL A 65 11.27 1.34 -12.16
CA VAL A 65 10.46 2.24 -11.33
C VAL A 65 9.89 1.49 -10.14
N ASP A 66 9.34 0.29 -10.35
CA ASP A 66 8.71 -0.51 -9.31
C ASP A 66 9.75 -0.95 -8.26
N LYS A 67 10.94 -1.38 -8.68
CA LYS A 67 12.05 -1.68 -7.76
C LYS A 67 12.53 -0.46 -6.98
N ARG A 68 12.61 0.72 -7.60
CA ARG A 68 12.96 1.97 -6.90
C ARG A 68 11.90 2.38 -5.90
N GLU A 69 10.62 2.24 -6.24
CA GLU A 69 9.52 2.49 -5.32
C GLU A 69 9.61 1.58 -4.09
N VAL A 70 9.81 0.27 -4.27
CA VAL A 70 10.00 -0.66 -3.15
C VAL A 70 11.25 -0.32 -2.34
N ALA A 71 12.37 -0.01 -2.99
CA ALA A 71 13.59 0.37 -2.29
C ALA A 71 13.42 1.65 -1.46
N ALA A 72 12.71 2.65 -2.00
CA ALA A 72 12.42 3.89 -1.29
C ALA A 72 11.47 3.64 -0.12
N PHE A 73 10.39 2.88 -0.31
CA PHE A 73 9.46 2.52 0.77
C PHE A 73 10.20 1.84 1.93
N LEU A 74 11.00 0.81 1.64
CA LEU A 74 11.80 0.12 2.66
C LEU A 74 12.85 1.03 3.29
N GLY A 75 13.46 1.92 2.51
CA GLY A 75 14.46 2.88 2.98
C GLY A 75 13.92 3.87 4.00
N GLN A 76 12.73 4.40 3.73
CA GLN A 76 12.03 5.30 4.63
C GLN A 76 11.56 4.56 5.89
N VAL A 77 10.87 3.42 5.73
CA VAL A 77 10.42 2.57 6.85
C VAL A 77 11.58 2.20 7.78
N ALA A 78 12.75 1.85 7.22
CA ALA A 78 13.92 1.47 8.01
C ALA A 78 14.42 2.63 8.89
N LEU A 79 14.38 3.88 8.41
CA LEU A 79 14.72 5.02 9.25
C LEU A 79 13.66 5.28 10.31
N GLU A 80 12.39 5.38 9.90
CA GLU A 80 11.27 5.74 10.78
C GLU A 80 11.14 4.78 11.98
N THR A 81 11.42 3.50 11.76
CA THR A 81 11.15 2.44 12.76
C THR A 81 12.41 1.88 13.42
N GLY A 82 13.60 2.41 13.09
CA GLY A 82 14.86 1.79 13.50
C GLY A 82 14.98 0.35 13.00
N TYR A 83 14.74 0.11 11.71
CA TYR A 83 14.71 -1.22 11.09
C TYR A 83 13.65 -2.15 11.71
N LEU A 84 12.42 -1.66 11.87
CA LEU A 84 11.24 -2.36 12.40
C LEU A 84 11.35 -2.78 13.87
N GLN A 85 12.29 -2.20 14.62
CA GLN A 85 12.46 -2.47 16.06
C GLN A 85 11.53 -1.62 16.94
N TYR A 86 10.92 -0.57 16.37
CA TYR A 86 10.00 0.32 17.06
C TYR A 86 8.68 0.42 16.28
N ALA A 87 7.57 0.17 16.99
CA ALA A 87 6.21 0.40 16.49
C ALA A 87 5.64 1.74 16.96
N GLU A 88 6.27 2.35 17.97
CA GLU A 88 5.92 3.64 18.54
C GLU A 88 7.17 4.51 18.63
N GLU A 89 6.98 5.81 18.52
CA GLU A 89 8.02 6.82 18.73
C GLU A 89 8.64 6.67 20.12
N ILE A 90 9.96 6.80 20.19
CA ILE A 90 10.71 6.70 21.45
C ILE A 90 10.45 7.95 22.32
N ALA A 91 10.61 9.13 21.73
CA ALA A 91 10.44 10.42 22.39
C ALA A 91 9.00 10.95 22.23
N LYS A 92 8.05 10.28 22.87
CA LYS A 92 6.61 10.54 22.72
C LYS A 92 6.22 11.97 23.11
N ASN A 93 5.31 12.56 22.33
CA ASN A 93 4.65 13.84 22.62
C ASN A 93 3.16 13.77 22.21
N ASP A 94 2.38 14.82 22.46
CA ASP A 94 0.94 14.81 22.20
C ASP A 94 0.59 14.87 20.72
N TYR A 95 1.39 15.61 19.93
CA TYR A 95 1.17 15.86 18.49
C TYR A 95 -0.30 16.23 18.18
N CYS A 96 -0.86 17.12 18.99
CA CYS A 96 -2.23 17.59 18.86
C CYS A 96 -2.24 19.01 18.30
N GLN A 97 -2.86 19.18 17.13
CA GLN A 97 -3.26 20.47 16.59
C GLN A 97 -4.79 20.52 16.53
N ALA A 98 -5.41 20.82 17.68
CA ALA A 98 -6.86 20.79 17.80
C ALA A 98 -7.54 21.81 16.89
N SER A 99 -8.58 21.36 16.19
CA SER A 99 -9.51 22.21 15.45
C SER A 99 -10.89 21.56 15.41
N THR A 100 -11.92 22.28 14.95
CA THR A 100 -13.27 21.69 14.76
C THR A 100 -13.24 20.50 13.81
N ALA A 101 -12.42 20.58 12.75
CA ALA A 101 -12.25 19.49 11.79
C ALA A 101 -11.35 18.38 12.33
N TYR A 102 -10.43 18.64 13.24
CA TYR A 102 -9.48 17.67 13.77
C TYR A 102 -9.42 17.79 15.30
N PRO A 103 -10.42 17.27 16.03
CA PRO A 103 -10.40 17.31 17.49
C PRO A 103 -9.30 16.39 18.04
N CYS A 104 -8.84 16.67 19.25
CA CYS A 104 -7.99 15.78 20.02
C CYS A 104 -8.78 15.22 21.18
N TYR A 105 -8.74 13.91 21.37
CA TYR A 105 -9.48 13.25 22.43
C TYR A 105 -8.71 13.37 23.76
N PRO A 106 -9.38 13.66 24.89
CA PRO A 106 -8.73 13.71 26.19
C PRO A 106 -7.95 12.42 26.50
N GLY A 107 -6.70 12.57 26.95
CA GLY A 107 -5.83 11.45 27.30
C GLY A 107 -5.27 10.66 26.11
N LYS A 108 -5.51 11.11 24.87
CA LYS A 108 -4.95 10.50 23.67
C LYS A 108 -3.79 11.33 23.12
N GLN A 109 -2.80 10.61 22.59
CA GLN A 109 -1.58 11.18 22.01
C GLN A 109 -1.37 10.62 20.61
N TYR A 110 -0.93 11.49 19.70
CA TYR A 110 -0.80 11.21 18.27
C TYR A 110 0.66 11.21 17.81
N TYR A 111 1.58 10.78 18.69
CA TYR A 111 2.97 10.50 18.34
C TYR A 111 3.10 9.41 17.26
N GLY A 112 4.32 9.26 16.73
CA GLY A 112 4.61 8.33 15.64
C GLY A 112 4.22 6.89 15.97
N ARG A 113 3.42 6.27 15.11
CA ARG A 113 3.12 4.83 15.17
C ARG A 113 3.18 4.14 13.81
N GLY A 114 3.49 2.86 13.84
CA GLY A 114 3.55 1.99 12.68
C GLY A 114 4.72 2.28 11.73
N ALA A 115 4.67 1.68 10.54
CA ALA A 115 5.82 1.57 9.64
C ALA A 115 6.30 2.90 9.05
N ILE A 116 5.46 3.94 9.04
CA ILE A 116 5.82 5.30 8.60
C ILE A 116 5.85 6.31 9.76
N GLN A 117 5.74 5.85 11.01
CA GLN A 117 5.58 6.71 12.19
C GLN A 117 4.49 7.78 12.00
N LEU A 118 3.29 7.32 11.64
CA LEU A 118 2.12 8.17 11.45
C LEU A 118 1.92 9.04 12.70
N SER A 119 1.97 10.36 12.50
CA SER A 119 1.98 11.36 13.57
C SER A 119 0.94 12.44 13.29
N TRP A 120 0.50 13.12 14.35
CA TRP A 120 -0.51 14.19 14.37
C TRP A 120 -1.97 13.74 14.23
N ASN A 121 -2.84 14.35 15.06
CA ASN A 121 -4.29 14.10 15.08
C ASN A 121 -4.95 14.14 13.70
N TYR A 122 -4.54 15.06 12.81
CA TYR A 122 -5.12 15.14 11.47
C TYR A 122 -4.83 13.92 10.61
N ASN A 123 -3.61 13.37 10.67
CA ASN A 123 -3.26 12.15 9.95
C ASN A 123 -3.98 10.93 10.52
N TYR A 124 -4.10 10.83 11.85
CA TYR A 124 -4.88 9.76 12.48
C TYR A 124 -6.36 9.84 12.09
N LYS A 125 -6.94 11.03 12.02
CA LYS A 125 -8.33 11.20 11.57
C LYS A 125 -8.51 10.77 10.12
N ASP A 126 -7.66 11.26 9.21
CA ASP A 126 -7.79 10.97 7.79
C ASP A 126 -7.51 9.50 7.47
N PHE A 127 -6.51 8.90 8.12
CA PHE A 127 -6.25 7.47 8.00
C PHE A 127 -7.39 6.65 8.61
N GLY A 128 -7.90 7.04 9.78
CA GLY A 128 -9.04 6.40 10.43
C GLY A 128 -10.27 6.38 9.53
N ALA A 129 -10.59 7.50 8.88
CA ALA A 129 -11.66 7.58 7.89
C ALA A 129 -11.43 6.63 6.71
N ALA A 130 -10.19 6.53 6.20
CA ALA A 130 -9.84 5.64 5.09
C ALA A 130 -9.95 4.15 5.43
N VAL A 131 -9.94 3.78 6.72
CA VAL A 131 -10.04 2.38 7.18
C VAL A 131 -11.31 2.10 7.98
N GLY A 132 -12.24 3.06 8.08
CA GLY A 132 -13.50 2.91 8.82
C GLY A 132 -13.34 2.79 10.34
N LEU A 133 -12.28 3.35 10.92
CA LEU A 133 -11.99 3.30 12.35
C LEU A 133 -11.87 4.70 12.96
N ASP A 134 -12.36 4.89 14.19
CA ASP A 134 -12.08 6.09 14.96
C ASP A 134 -10.68 6.01 15.60
N LEU A 135 -9.66 6.32 14.80
CA LEU A 135 -8.27 6.37 15.25
C LEU A 135 -7.92 7.65 16.01
N LEU A 136 -8.84 8.62 16.14
CA LEU A 136 -8.69 9.71 17.11
C LEU A 136 -8.93 9.21 18.53
N ALA A 137 -9.92 8.33 18.70
CA ALA A 137 -10.23 7.67 19.96
C ALA A 137 -9.32 6.47 20.25
N GLN A 138 -8.81 5.79 19.23
CA GLN A 138 -7.99 4.56 19.37
C GLN A 138 -6.68 4.61 18.59
N PRO A 139 -5.82 5.64 18.76
CA PRO A 139 -4.58 5.77 17.98
C PRO A 139 -3.58 4.62 18.22
N GLU A 140 -3.61 3.98 19.39
CA GLU A 140 -2.79 2.81 19.75
C GLU A 140 -2.95 1.60 18.81
N LEU A 141 -4.06 1.51 18.08
CA LEU A 141 -4.29 0.43 17.11
C LEU A 141 -3.24 0.42 15.98
N VAL A 142 -2.72 1.60 15.60
CA VAL A 142 -1.70 1.72 14.54
C VAL A 142 -0.38 1.04 14.90
N ALA A 143 -0.08 0.87 16.20
CA ALA A 143 1.14 0.20 16.66
C ALA A 143 0.93 -1.27 17.07
N SER A 144 -0.31 -1.73 17.21
CA SER A 144 -0.63 -3.05 17.78
C SER A 144 -1.33 -4.00 16.80
N ASP A 145 -2.04 -3.47 15.81
CA ASP A 145 -2.68 -4.27 14.77
C ASP A 145 -1.72 -4.48 13.57
N LYS A 146 -1.51 -5.75 13.21
CA LYS A 146 -0.56 -6.16 12.16
C LYS A 146 -0.94 -5.65 10.77
N ASN A 147 -2.21 -5.35 10.51
CA ASN A 147 -2.64 -4.73 9.26
C ASN A 147 -2.44 -3.22 9.32
N LEU A 148 -2.89 -2.56 10.38
CA LEU A 148 -2.81 -1.10 10.49
C LEU A 148 -1.37 -0.59 10.53
N VAL A 149 -0.43 -1.38 11.09
CA VAL A 149 0.99 -1.03 11.13
C VAL A 149 1.57 -0.81 9.73
N TRP A 150 1.15 -1.62 8.75
CA TRP A 150 1.58 -1.53 7.35
C TRP A 150 0.65 -0.65 6.52
N ARG A 151 -0.66 -0.74 6.75
CA ARG A 151 -1.66 0.01 6.00
C ARG A 151 -1.53 1.50 6.21
N SER A 152 -1.12 1.96 7.40
CA SER A 152 -0.84 3.37 7.65
C SER A 152 0.28 3.89 6.76
N ALA A 153 1.37 3.14 6.60
CA ALA A 153 2.47 3.49 5.72
C ALA A 153 2.07 3.48 4.25
N LEU A 154 1.38 2.43 3.79
CA LEU A 154 0.93 2.33 2.41
C LEU A 154 -0.15 3.36 2.07
N TRP A 155 -1.04 3.67 3.01
CA TRP A 155 -2.00 4.78 2.87
C TRP A 155 -1.28 6.11 2.71
N TYR A 156 -0.32 6.40 3.58
CA TYR A 156 0.43 7.64 3.52
C TYR A 156 1.19 7.76 2.20
N TRP A 157 1.76 6.64 1.73
CA TRP A 157 2.50 6.56 0.48
C TRP A 157 1.66 6.85 -0.78
N ASN A 158 0.41 6.38 -0.79
CA ASN A 158 -0.45 6.39 -1.97
C ASN A 158 -1.52 7.50 -1.97
N THR A 159 -1.65 8.27 -0.89
CA THR A 159 -2.70 9.31 -0.74
C THR A 159 -2.14 10.70 -1.02
N ASP A 160 -2.93 11.53 -1.71
CA ASP A 160 -2.58 12.93 -1.92
C ASP A 160 -2.50 13.68 -0.57
N LYS A 161 -1.39 14.38 -0.37
CA LYS A 161 -1.15 15.32 0.73
C LYS A 161 -0.98 16.72 0.17
N TRP A 162 -1.00 17.70 1.07
CA TRP A 162 -0.82 19.11 0.70
C TRP A 162 0.50 19.38 -0.05
N ASN A 163 1.54 18.56 0.16
CA ASN A 163 2.85 18.68 -0.45
C ASN A 163 3.14 17.63 -1.55
N GLY A 164 2.18 16.75 -1.87
CA GLY A 164 2.28 15.78 -2.97
C GLY A 164 1.78 14.38 -2.63
N ASN A 165 2.08 13.44 -3.51
CA ASN A 165 1.75 12.02 -3.39
C ASN A 165 3.01 11.21 -3.68
N ILE A 166 3.45 10.36 -2.74
CA ILE A 166 4.76 9.70 -2.83
C ILE A 166 4.79 8.74 -4.01
N HIS A 167 3.77 7.90 -4.16
CA HIS A 167 3.66 6.95 -5.28
C HIS A 167 3.83 7.65 -6.64
N ASN A 168 3.22 8.83 -6.81
CA ASN A 168 3.29 9.57 -8.07
C ASN A 168 4.67 10.15 -8.39
N VAL A 169 5.55 10.34 -7.40
CA VAL A 169 6.84 11.02 -7.58
C VAL A 169 8.04 10.11 -7.45
N VAL A 170 7.97 9.07 -6.61
CA VAL A 170 9.14 8.29 -6.17
C VAL A 170 9.90 7.60 -7.32
N GLY A 171 9.17 7.21 -8.37
CA GLY A 171 9.73 6.59 -9.57
C GLY A 171 10.47 7.54 -10.53
N GLN A 172 10.32 8.85 -10.35
CA GLN A 172 10.84 9.89 -11.25
C GLN A 172 12.26 10.32 -10.87
N PRO A 173 13.03 10.95 -11.77
CA PRO A 173 14.33 11.56 -11.43
C PRO A 173 14.17 12.55 -10.27
N GLY A 174 14.97 12.43 -9.21
CA GLY A 174 14.81 13.25 -7.98
C GLY A 174 13.62 12.86 -7.08
N GLY A 175 12.87 11.80 -7.45
CA GLY A 175 11.71 11.32 -6.71
C GLY A 175 12.00 10.89 -5.28
N PHE A 176 13.19 10.37 -5.01
CA PHE A 176 13.60 10.01 -3.66
C PHE A 176 13.74 11.23 -2.74
N ALA A 177 14.43 12.29 -3.18
CA ALA A 177 14.54 13.54 -2.43
C ALA A 177 13.16 14.15 -2.17
N TYR A 178 12.28 14.13 -3.17
CA TYR A 178 10.91 14.62 -3.01
C TYR A 178 10.09 13.75 -2.04
N THR A 179 10.32 12.44 -2.02
CA THR A 179 9.71 11.53 -1.03
C THR A 179 10.11 11.92 0.39
N THR A 180 11.39 12.19 0.65
CA THR A 180 11.87 12.69 1.94
C THR A 180 11.23 14.03 2.30
N TYR A 181 11.08 14.94 1.32
CA TYR A 181 10.38 16.21 1.53
C TYR A 181 8.91 16.02 1.91
N ILE A 182 8.20 15.08 1.28
CA ILE A 182 6.81 14.78 1.62
C ILE A 182 6.71 14.29 3.07
N ILE A 183 7.58 13.35 3.46
CA ILE A 183 7.57 12.70 4.77
C ILE A 183 7.97 13.66 5.89
N ASN A 184 9.10 14.38 5.75
CA ASN A 184 9.65 15.19 6.84
C ASN A 184 10.41 16.44 6.38
N GLY A 185 9.96 17.07 5.29
CA GLY A 185 10.69 18.17 4.66
C GLY A 185 10.95 19.39 5.54
N GLY A 186 10.08 19.67 6.52
CA GLY A 186 10.26 20.77 7.46
C GLY A 186 11.46 20.59 8.41
N LEU A 187 11.89 19.35 8.64
CA LEU A 187 13.01 19.04 9.54
C LEU A 187 14.27 18.61 8.78
N GLU A 188 14.15 18.11 7.56
CA GLU A 188 15.24 17.41 6.86
C GLU A 188 15.68 18.04 5.53
N CYS A 189 14.91 18.97 4.97
CA CYS A 189 15.17 19.54 3.64
C CYS A 189 15.50 21.04 3.68
N GLY A 190 16.08 21.55 2.59
CA GLY A 190 16.53 22.93 2.46
C GLY A 190 18.01 23.11 2.76
N LEU A 191 18.50 24.35 2.76
CA LEU A 191 19.94 24.63 2.90
C LEU A 191 20.50 24.34 4.29
N ASN A 192 19.70 24.49 5.35
CA ASN A 192 20.12 24.35 6.74
C ASN A 192 19.03 23.69 7.61
N PRO A 193 18.67 22.43 7.35
CA PRO A 193 17.62 21.76 8.10
C PRO A 193 18.06 21.42 9.53
N PRO A 194 17.14 21.43 10.52
CA PRO A 194 17.43 21.04 11.89
C PRO A 194 17.94 19.60 12.05
N ASN A 195 17.50 18.67 11.21
CA ASN A 195 17.78 17.24 11.29
C ASN A 195 18.45 16.71 10.02
N LYS A 196 19.61 17.29 9.69
CA LYS A 196 20.36 16.93 8.46
C LYS A 196 20.85 15.48 8.39
N ASP A 197 21.15 14.87 9.53
CA ASP A 197 21.72 13.52 9.58
C ASP A 197 20.69 12.43 9.25
N SER A 198 19.40 12.70 9.48
CA SER A 198 18.32 11.77 9.14
C SER A 198 18.21 11.56 7.63
N GLU A 199 18.27 12.64 6.82
CA GLU A 199 18.24 12.51 5.36
C GLU A 199 19.41 11.65 4.85
N LYS A 200 20.61 11.84 5.41
CA LYS A 200 21.78 11.04 5.06
C LYS A 200 21.53 9.55 5.32
N ALA A 201 20.86 9.21 6.42
CA ALA A 201 20.46 7.84 6.71
C ALA A 201 19.37 7.32 5.75
N ARG A 202 18.39 8.15 5.36
CA ARG A 202 17.39 7.81 4.33
C ARG A 202 18.07 7.45 3.02
N ILE A 203 18.99 8.30 2.54
CA ILE A 203 19.74 8.08 1.30
C ILE A 203 20.56 6.79 1.37
N ALA A 204 21.28 6.57 2.49
CA ALA A 204 22.08 5.36 2.67
C ALA A 204 21.21 4.08 2.65
N ASN A 205 20.05 4.11 3.32
CA ASN A 205 19.10 3.02 3.30
C ASN A 205 18.57 2.77 1.88
N TYR A 206 18.17 3.83 1.17
CA TYR A 206 17.67 3.71 -0.21
C TYR A 206 18.68 3.10 -1.17
N ILE A 207 19.95 3.53 -1.10
CA ILE A 207 21.04 2.95 -1.90
C ILE A 207 21.23 1.46 -1.56
N LYS A 208 21.21 1.11 -0.27
CA LYS A 208 21.29 -0.28 0.19
C LYS A 208 20.16 -1.12 -0.39
N PHE A 209 18.90 -0.67 -0.28
CA PHE A 209 17.75 -1.41 -0.79
C PHE A 209 17.72 -1.46 -2.33
N CYS A 210 18.16 -0.42 -3.03
CA CYS A 210 18.34 -0.44 -4.48
C CYS A 210 19.34 -1.53 -4.91
N SER A 211 20.49 -1.61 -4.23
CA SER A 211 21.50 -2.65 -4.47
C SER A 211 20.94 -4.06 -4.24
N VAL A 212 20.22 -4.24 -3.12
CA VAL A 212 19.53 -5.49 -2.77
C VAL A 212 18.54 -5.95 -3.84
N LEU A 213 17.84 -5.01 -4.48
CA LEU A 213 16.82 -5.26 -5.51
C LEU A 213 17.39 -5.22 -6.95
N GLY A 214 18.69 -4.97 -7.11
CA GLY A 214 19.35 -4.94 -8.40
C GLY A 214 18.92 -3.78 -9.30
N VAL A 215 18.68 -2.59 -8.73
CA VAL A 215 18.32 -1.38 -9.48
C VAL A 215 19.26 -0.23 -9.14
N SER A 216 19.54 0.66 -10.10
CA SER A 216 20.25 1.92 -9.82
C SER A 216 19.35 2.89 -9.05
N PRO A 217 19.85 3.56 -7.99
CA PRO A 217 19.07 4.52 -7.22
C PRO A 217 18.69 5.77 -8.02
N GLY A 218 19.41 6.06 -9.10
CA GLY A 218 19.30 7.30 -9.87
C GLY A 218 20.00 8.48 -9.19
N ASP A 219 19.80 9.67 -9.75
CA ASP A 219 20.43 10.92 -9.32
C ASP A 219 19.49 11.79 -8.47
N ASN A 220 20.02 12.90 -7.94
CA ASN A 220 19.27 13.90 -7.17
C ASN A 220 18.59 13.33 -5.91
N LEU A 221 19.35 12.58 -5.11
CA LEU A 221 18.83 11.88 -3.93
C LEU A 221 18.65 12.79 -2.71
N SER A 222 19.23 13.99 -2.70
CA SER A 222 19.16 14.91 -1.57
C SER A 222 18.20 16.08 -1.83
N CYS A 223 17.34 16.34 -0.85
CA CYS A 223 16.53 17.53 -0.68
C CYS A 223 17.24 18.64 0.13
N GLN A 224 18.49 18.44 0.58
CA GLN A 224 19.29 19.47 1.25
C GLN A 224 19.93 20.45 0.26
N THR A 225 19.08 21.11 -0.52
CA THR A 225 19.50 22.07 -1.56
C THR A 225 18.60 23.29 -1.52
N SER A 226 18.97 24.35 -2.25
CA SER A 226 18.14 25.54 -2.41
C SER A 226 16.85 25.29 -3.22
N ALA A 227 16.67 24.08 -3.77
CA ALA A 227 15.44 23.70 -4.47
C ALA A 227 14.29 23.34 -3.51
N TYR A 228 14.55 23.18 -2.20
CA TYR A 228 13.56 22.80 -1.21
C TYR A 228 13.30 23.91 -0.16
N PRO A 229 12.03 24.17 0.22
CA PRO A 229 10.81 23.58 -0.36
C PRO A 229 10.60 24.03 -1.82
N PRO A 230 10.09 23.14 -2.68
CA PRO A 230 9.86 23.45 -4.09
C PRO A 230 8.77 24.52 -4.23
N LYS A 231 9.03 25.52 -5.08
CA LYS A 231 8.08 26.64 -5.31
C LYS A 231 6.80 26.21 -6.02
N THR A 232 6.90 25.17 -6.83
CA THR A 232 5.77 24.52 -7.51
C THR A 232 5.70 23.08 -7.02
N PRO A 233 4.50 22.55 -6.69
CA PRO A 233 4.33 21.13 -6.43
C PRO A 233 4.91 20.30 -7.58
N TRP A 234 5.42 19.10 -7.28
CA TRP A 234 5.95 18.21 -8.30
C TRP A 234 4.94 18.08 -9.46
N PRO A 235 5.35 18.26 -10.72
CA PRO A 235 4.44 18.12 -11.84
C PRO A 235 3.84 16.71 -11.80
N THR A 236 2.52 16.63 -11.73
CA THR A 236 1.81 15.35 -11.88
C THR A 236 2.24 14.77 -13.23
N PRO A 237 2.74 13.53 -13.30
CA PRO A 237 3.13 12.96 -14.58
C PRO A 237 1.91 13.02 -15.52
N GLY A 238 2.08 13.70 -16.65
CA GLY A 238 1.18 13.51 -17.78
C GLY A 238 1.20 12.04 -18.21
N PRO A 239 0.20 11.57 -18.97
CA PRO A 239 0.20 10.18 -19.45
C PRO A 239 1.54 9.87 -20.10
N THR A 240 2.19 8.79 -19.65
CA THR A 240 3.43 8.30 -20.24
C THR A 240 3.20 8.18 -21.74
N PRO A 241 3.98 8.88 -22.60
CA PRO A 241 3.84 8.70 -24.02
C PRO A 241 4.08 7.22 -24.31
N THR A 242 3.08 6.58 -24.94
CA THR A 242 3.21 5.23 -25.48
C THR A 242 4.52 5.17 -26.25
N PRO A 243 5.36 4.13 -26.08
CA PRO A 243 6.56 3.98 -26.89
C PRO A 243 6.18 4.11 -28.35
N THR A 244 6.67 5.15 -29.02
CA THR A 244 6.49 5.33 -30.45
C THR A 244 7.07 4.08 -31.10
N GLN A 245 6.21 3.17 -31.56
CA GLN A 245 6.66 2.08 -32.41
C GLN A 245 7.37 2.73 -33.60
N GLY A 246 8.64 2.37 -33.81
CA GLY A 246 9.37 2.75 -35.01
C GLY A 246 8.55 2.39 -36.25
N PRO A 247 8.74 3.11 -37.37
CA PRO A 247 7.86 3.05 -38.52
C PRO A 247 7.74 1.61 -39.04
N SER A 248 6.58 1.01 -38.83
CA SER A 248 6.19 -0.25 -39.46
C SER A 248 5.69 0.10 -40.86
N THR A 249 6.44 -0.30 -41.89
CA THR A 249 6.04 -0.15 -43.29
C THR A 249 4.90 -1.11 -43.59
N VAL A 250 3.67 -0.59 -43.61
CA VAL A 250 2.51 -1.30 -44.18
C VAL A 250 1.88 -0.44 -45.28
N PRO A 251 1.60 -0.99 -46.47
CA PRO A 251 1.18 -0.22 -47.64
C PRO A 251 -0.24 0.36 -47.50
N THR A 252 -0.39 1.59 -47.98
CA THR A 252 -1.65 2.33 -48.13
C THR A 252 -2.61 1.63 -49.09
N LEU A 253 -3.83 1.37 -48.64
CA LEU A 253 -4.99 1.13 -49.50
C LEU A 253 -5.94 2.35 -49.46
N ALA A 254 -6.47 2.64 -50.65
CA ALA A 254 -7.15 3.86 -51.06
C ALA A 254 -8.54 4.06 -50.43
N PRO A 255 -9.10 5.28 -50.49
CA PRO A 255 -10.29 5.67 -49.72
C PRO A 255 -11.60 5.28 -50.42
N THR A 256 -12.56 4.75 -49.65
CA THR A 256 -13.95 4.60 -50.07
C THR A 256 -14.87 5.60 -49.37
N THR A 257 -15.77 6.15 -50.17
CA THR A 257 -16.76 7.22 -49.99
C THR A 257 -17.76 7.03 -48.82
N PRO A 258 -18.29 8.12 -48.22
CA PRO A 258 -19.29 8.05 -47.14
C PRO A 258 -20.73 8.39 -47.60
N SER A 259 -21.73 7.75 -46.97
CA SER A 259 -23.12 8.26 -46.78
C SER A 259 -24.01 7.20 -46.10
N PRO A 260 -25.17 7.56 -45.50
CA PRO A 260 -25.51 8.81 -44.82
C PRO A 260 -26.18 8.60 -43.43
N THR A 261 -26.31 9.73 -42.75
CA THR A 261 -26.97 10.05 -41.48
C THR A 261 -28.41 9.54 -41.34
N SER A 262 -28.81 9.22 -40.10
CA SER A 262 -30.22 9.35 -39.68
C SER A 262 -30.31 10.08 -38.33
N THR A 263 -31.35 10.90 -38.22
CA THR A 263 -31.61 11.92 -37.20
C THR A 263 -32.90 11.58 -36.45
N ALA A 264 -32.97 11.94 -35.15
CA ALA A 264 -34.14 12.42 -34.36
C ALA A 264 -34.17 11.74 -32.96
N ALA A 265 -33.95 12.43 -31.82
CA ALA A 265 -34.80 13.40 -31.08
C ALA A 265 -35.72 12.70 -30.02
N PRO A 266 -36.31 13.39 -29.01
CA PRO A 266 -35.89 13.36 -27.61
C PRO A 266 -36.91 12.80 -26.58
N THR A 267 -36.41 12.62 -25.34
CA THR A 267 -36.97 12.45 -23.96
C THR A 267 -38.50 12.40 -23.71
N PRO A 268 -38.98 11.74 -22.62
CA PRO A 268 -39.03 12.42 -21.30
C PRO A 268 -38.74 11.54 -20.07
N ALA A 269 -38.40 12.21 -18.98
CA ALA A 269 -38.22 11.67 -17.62
C ALA A 269 -39.56 11.28 -16.95
N PRO A 270 -39.54 10.43 -15.91
CA PRO A 270 -40.56 10.47 -14.88
C PRO A 270 -40.02 10.95 -13.53
N THR A 271 -40.88 11.75 -12.93
CA THR A 271 -40.83 12.45 -11.65
C THR A 271 -40.79 11.56 -10.42
N SER A 272 -40.21 12.14 -9.38
CA SER A 272 -40.26 11.77 -7.96
C SER A 272 -41.67 11.56 -7.40
N THR A 273 -41.85 10.53 -6.60
CA THR A 273 -42.91 10.49 -5.58
C THR A 273 -42.38 9.80 -4.33
N THR A 274 -42.41 10.54 -3.22
CA THR A 274 -42.02 10.12 -1.87
C THR A 274 -43.18 9.32 -1.25
N ALA A 275 -42.90 8.13 -0.72
CA ALA A 275 -43.82 7.37 0.12
C ALA A 275 -43.11 6.86 1.39
N PRO A 276 -43.82 6.70 2.53
CA PRO A 276 -43.21 6.58 3.85
C PRO A 276 -42.69 5.17 4.15
N ALA A 277 -41.73 5.12 5.08
CA ALA A 277 -41.01 3.93 5.52
C ALA A 277 -41.91 2.82 6.11
N PRO A 278 -41.75 1.56 5.68
CA PRO A 278 -42.21 0.39 6.43
C PRO A 278 -41.13 -0.08 7.41
N THR A 279 -41.45 -0.05 8.70
CA THR A 279 -40.68 -0.71 9.77
C THR A 279 -40.68 -2.22 9.55
N THR A 280 -39.52 -2.78 9.20
CA THR A 280 -39.32 -4.23 9.07
C THR A 280 -38.57 -4.74 10.31
N PRO A 281 -39.03 -5.83 10.96
CA PRO A 281 -38.35 -6.41 12.13
C PRO A 281 -36.94 -6.88 11.79
N ALA A 282 -36.05 -6.82 12.79
CA ALA A 282 -34.70 -7.35 12.69
C ALA A 282 -34.70 -8.81 12.18
N PRO A 283 -33.84 -9.17 11.20
CA PRO A 283 -33.75 -10.54 10.73
C PRO A 283 -33.22 -11.43 11.88
N PRO A 284 -33.67 -12.68 12.00
CA PRO A 284 -33.05 -13.62 12.92
C PRO A 284 -31.60 -13.79 12.51
N ALA A 285 -30.72 -13.94 13.50
CA ALA A 285 -29.32 -14.29 13.29
C ALA A 285 -29.24 -15.60 12.48
N THR A 286 -29.10 -15.48 11.17
CA THR A 286 -28.82 -16.60 10.28
C THR A 286 -27.39 -17.02 10.55
N THR A 287 -27.24 -18.11 11.30
CA THR A 287 -26.03 -18.93 11.26
C THR A 287 -25.89 -19.47 9.84
N ARG A 288 -25.14 -18.74 9.00
CA ARG A 288 -24.81 -19.15 7.64
C ARG A 288 -24.07 -20.50 7.72
N PRO A 289 -24.53 -21.56 7.03
CA PRO A 289 -23.77 -22.80 6.95
C PRO A 289 -22.41 -22.53 6.27
N PRO A 290 -21.37 -23.33 6.56
CA PRO A 290 -20.04 -23.10 6.00
C PRO A 290 -20.11 -23.23 4.47
N SER A 291 -20.12 -22.08 3.80
CA SER A 291 -19.96 -21.98 2.36
C SER A 291 -18.51 -22.38 2.06
N THR A 292 -18.32 -23.51 1.41
CA THR A 292 -17.02 -24.09 1.01
C THR A 292 -16.24 -23.24 -0.01
N THR A 293 -16.74 -22.04 -0.31
CA THR A 293 -16.11 -21.02 -1.14
C THR A 293 -16.48 -19.64 -0.61
N CYS A 294 -15.49 -18.77 -0.43
CA CYS A 294 -15.69 -17.34 -0.18
C CYS A 294 -15.34 -16.57 -1.45
N THR A 295 -16.27 -15.80 -1.98
CA THR A 295 -16.04 -14.99 -3.17
C THR A 295 -15.49 -13.62 -2.75
N THR A 296 -14.33 -13.23 -3.25
CA THR A 296 -13.86 -11.84 -3.26
C THR A 296 -14.28 -11.18 -4.58
N PRO A 297 -14.29 -9.83 -4.68
CA PRO A 297 -14.45 -9.15 -5.96
C PRO A 297 -13.42 -9.58 -7.02
N THR A 298 -12.30 -10.15 -6.58
CA THR A 298 -11.18 -10.62 -7.42
C THR A 298 -11.22 -12.13 -7.75
N GLY A 299 -12.18 -12.91 -7.23
CA GLY A 299 -12.31 -14.33 -7.54
C GLY A 299 -12.81 -15.23 -6.40
N VAL A 300 -12.65 -16.55 -6.55
CA VAL A 300 -13.01 -17.55 -5.52
C VAL A 300 -11.82 -17.79 -4.62
N CYS A 301 -12.00 -17.59 -3.31
CA CYS A 301 -11.02 -17.89 -2.29
C CYS A 301 -11.28 -19.26 -1.65
N THR A 302 -10.26 -20.12 -1.67
CA THR A 302 -10.32 -21.51 -1.20
C THR A 302 -9.52 -21.77 0.08
N ASN A 303 -9.04 -20.72 0.75
CA ASN A 303 -8.19 -20.85 1.94
C ASN A 303 -8.63 -19.83 3.01
N CYS A 304 -8.03 -18.64 3.04
CA CYS A 304 -8.38 -17.60 4.01
C CYS A 304 -8.78 -16.32 3.30
N ILE A 305 -9.83 -15.64 3.75
CA ILE A 305 -10.23 -14.31 3.26
C ILE A 305 -10.02 -13.27 4.37
N TYR A 306 -9.50 -12.10 4.02
CA TYR A 306 -9.57 -10.90 4.86
C TYR A 306 -10.69 -10.01 4.33
N ASN A 307 -11.56 -9.54 5.22
CA ASN A 307 -12.57 -8.54 4.88
C ASN A 307 -12.85 -7.61 6.07
N ASP A 308 -12.71 -6.30 5.86
CA ASP A 308 -12.99 -5.27 6.86
C ASP A 308 -14.09 -4.29 6.43
N GLY A 309 -14.86 -4.65 5.40
CA GLY A 309 -15.91 -3.82 4.81
C GLY A 309 -15.41 -2.81 3.77
N ALA A 310 -14.12 -2.49 3.74
CA ALA A 310 -13.51 -1.63 2.72
C ALA A 310 -12.66 -2.43 1.72
N ILE A 311 -12.07 -3.54 2.18
CA ILE A 311 -11.10 -4.33 1.44
C ILE A 311 -11.48 -5.81 1.55
N ALA A 312 -11.38 -6.53 0.44
CA ALA A 312 -11.53 -7.99 0.41
C ALA A 312 -10.33 -8.62 -0.30
N ALA A 313 -9.60 -9.50 0.40
CA ALA A 313 -8.40 -10.15 -0.13
C ALA A 313 -8.40 -11.65 0.19
N CYS A 314 -7.84 -12.46 -0.70
CA CYS A 314 -7.69 -13.91 -0.53
C CYS A 314 -6.22 -14.29 -0.29
N PHE A 315 -5.97 -15.24 0.62
CA PHE A 315 -4.65 -15.76 0.95
C PHE A 315 -4.55 -17.22 0.54
N ALA A 316 -4.07 -17.45 -0.69
CA ALA A 316 -3.74 -18.79 -1.14
C ALA A 316 -2.56 -19.36 -0.32
N GLY A 317 -2.64 -20.66 0.02
CA GLY A 317 -1.57 -21.37 0.73
C GLY A 317 -1.55 -21.17 2.25
N TRP A 318 -2.40 -20.31 2.81
CA TRP A 318 -2.59 -20.24 4.26
C TRP A 318 -3.29 -21.50 4.78
N THR A 319 -2.90 -21.95 5.96
CA THR A 319 -3.60 -23.01 6.70
C THR A 319 -4.74 -22.41 7.52
N GLN A 320 -5.68 -23.24 7.97
CA GLN A 320 -6.75 -22.82 8.86
C GLN A 320 -6.22 -22.19 10.16
N SER A 321 -5.13 -22.73 10.72
CA SER A 321 -4.52 -22.20 11.94
C SER A 321 -3.90 -20.81 11.72
N ILE A 322 -3.22 -20.59 10.59
CA ILE A 322 -2.68 -19.27 10.25
C ILE A 322 -3.83 -18.28 10.05
N CYS A 323 -4.88 -18.67 9.34
CA CYS A 323 -6.05 -17.82 9.12
C CYS A 323 -6.73 -17.42 10.44
N ALA A 324 -6.99 -18.39 11.32
CA ALA A 324 -7.66 -18.15 12.60
C ALA A 324 -6.84 -17.28 13.57
N SER A 325 -5.50 -17.30 13.46
CA SER A 325 -4.60 -16.51 14.32
C SER A 325 -4.27 -15.11 13.78
N ALA A 326 -4.75 -14.77 12.57
CA ALA A 326 -4.39 -13.52 11.90
C ALA A 326 -5.23 -12.32 12.33
N GLY A 327 -6.45 -12.53 12.86
CA GLY A 327 -7.29 -11.47 13.42
C GLY A 327 -8.78 -11.67 13.13
N ALA A 328 -9.63 -10.82 13.71
CA ALA A 328 -11.09 -10.95 13.63
C ALA A 328 -11.66 -10.84 12.21
N ASN A 329 -10.97 -10.09 11.33
CA ASN A 329 -11.38 -9.88 9.94
C ASN A 329 -10.92 -10.99 9.00
N TYR A 330 -10.28 -12.04 9.52
CA TYR A 330 -9.83 -13.20 8.75
C TYR A 330 -10.80 -14.36 8.93
N HIS A 331 -11.27 -14.92 7.82
CA HIS A 331 -12.20 -16.04 7.83
C HIS A 331 -11.66 -17.19 6.99
N TRP A 332 -11.67 -18.39 7.56
CA TRP A 332 -11.31 -19.60 6.81
C TRP A 332 -12.46 -20.00 5.89
N CYS A 333 -12.10 -20.30 4.65
CA CYS A 333 -12.98 -20.59 3.53
C CYS A 333 -12.52 -21.82 2.75
N GLY A 334 -11.50 -22.54 3.24
CA GLY A 334 -11.05 -23.79 2.65
C GLY A 334 -11.89 -24.98 3.07
N LEU A 335 -11.83 -26.05 2.25
CA LEU A 335 -12.43 -27.32 2.58
C LEU A 335 -11.79 -27.86 3.87
N ALA A 336 -12.63 -28.28 4.82
CA ALA A 336 -12.22 -28.91 6.07
C ALA A 336 -11.76 -30.35 5.85
#